data_AF-A0A947NY82-F1
#
_entry.id   AF-A0A947NY82-F1
#
_cell.length_a   1.000
_cell.length_b   1.000
_cell.length_c   1.000
_cell.angle_alpha   90.00
_cell.angle_beta   90.00
_cell.angle_gamma   90.00
#
_symmetry.space_group_name_H-M   'P 1'
#
loop_
_entity.id
_entity.type
_entity.pdbx_description
1 polymer ?
#
loop_
_entity_poly.entity_id
_entity_poly.type
_entity_poly.pdbx_seq_one_letter_code
_entity_poly.pdbx_strand_id
1 'polypeptide(L)'
;MKSIFKTSMVVSVAALSLGLAACDSAAENQAEDEIEATEEVAEEQVDLMEETGEITDDQADAMDENIEAEADAAEEAIDETDAATTTETM
;
A
#
# COMPACT_ATOMS: atom_id res chain seq x y z
N MET A 1 -27.66 -30.69 -17.57
CA MET A 1 -28.44 -30.11 -16.45
C MET A 1 -27.55 -29.02 -15.84
N LYS A 2 -27.77 -27.76 -16.22
CA LYS A 2 -28.38 -26.68 -15.40
C LYS A 2 -27.55 -26.33 -14.17
N SER A 3 -26.71 -25.31 -14.37
CA SER A 3 -25.85 -24.61 -13.42
C SER A 3 -26.66 -23.85 -12.36
N ILE A 4 -27.01 -24.52 -11.27
CA ILE A 4 -27.58 -23.89 -10.07
C ILE A 4 -26.72 -24.29 -8.87
N PHE A 5 -26.44 -23.36 -7.94
CA PHE A 5 -25.59 -23.47 -6.73
C PHE A 5 -24.22 -22.78 -6.74
N LYS A 6 -24.12 -21.54 -7.26
CA LYS A 6 -23.00 -20.64 -6.91
C LYS A 6 -23.50 -19.21 -6.65
N THR A 7 -24.23 -18.94 -5.57
CA THR A 7 -24.60 -17.54 -5.26
C THR A 7 -24.99 -17.23 -3.80
N SER A 8 -24.52 -17.94 -2.77
CA SER A 8 -24.88 -17.49 -1.41
C SER A 8 -23.86 -17.90 -0.36
N MET A 9 -22.70 -17.24 -0.34
CA MET A 9 -21.96 -17.05 0.92
C MET A 9 -20.83 -16.00 0.83
N VAL A 10 -21.05 -14.86 0.16
CA VAL A 10 -20.13 -13.70 0.23
C VAL A 10 -20.96 -12.41 0.26
N VAL A 11 -21.74 -12.23 1.33
CA VAL A 11 -22.48 -10.98 1.61
C VAL A 11 -22.23 -10.63 3.07
N SER A 12 -20.97 -10.32 3.40
CA SER A 12 -20.65 -9.78 4.73
C SER A 12 -19.46 -8.82 4.74
N VAL A 13 -18.61 -8.80 3.69
CA VAL A 13 -17.48 -7.85 3.60
C VAL A 13 -17.88 -6.56 2.86
N ALA A 14 -18.83 -6.63 1.92
CA ALA A 14 -19.28 -5.46 1.16
C ALA A 14 -19.93 -4.34 2.02
N ALA A 15 -20.46 -4.66 3.20
CA ALA A 15 -21.18 -3.67 4.00
C ALA A 15 -20.27 -2.70 4.79
N LEU A 16 -18.97 -2.99 4.90
CA LEU A 16 -17.98 -2.06 5.47
C LEU A 16 -17.14 -1.37 4.39
N SER A 17 -17.11 -1.90 3.16
CA SER A 17 -16.38 -1.30 2.04
C SER A 17 -17.22 -0.33 1.20
N LEU A 18 -18.56 -0.41 1.23
CA LEU A 18 -19.43 0.48 0.45
C LEU A 18 -19.54 1.92 0.98
N GLY A 19 -18.94 2.25 2.13
CA GLY A 19 -19.10 3.53 2.81
C GLY A 19 -17.85 4.41 2.92
N LEU A 20 -16.64 3.85 2.77
CA LEU A 20 -15.38 4.59 2.94
C LEU A 20 -14.57 4.75 1.65
N ALA A 21 -14.63 3.77 0.73
CA ALA A 21 -13.73 3.77 -0.43
C ALA A 21 -14.16 4.69 -1.59
N ALA A 22 -15.39 5.24 -1.59
CA ALA A 22 -15.95 5.94 -2.75
C ALA A 22 -16.06 7.47 -2.59
N CYS A 23 -15.45 8.08 -1.57
CA CYS A 23 -15.56 9.53 -1.37
C CYS A 23 -14.33 10.23 -0.77
N ASP A 24 -13.19 9.57 -0.60
CA ASP A 24 -12.09 10.21 0.15
C ASP A 24 -10.72 10.03 -0.49
N SER A 25 -10.41 10.93 -1.43
CA SER A 25 -9.02 11.27 -1.76
C SER A 25 -8.22 11.62 -0.49
N ALA A 26 -8.85 12.03 0.62
CA ALA A 26 -8.12 12.20 1.88
C ALA A 26 -7.72 10.88 2.55
N ALA A 27 -8.38 9.75 2.26
CA ALA A 27 -7.96 8.44 2.78
C ALA A 27 -6.80 7.85 1.97
N GLU A 28 -6.82 8.03 0.64
CA GLU A 28 -5.69 7.73 -0.25
C GLU A 28 -4.48 8.59 0.11
N ASN A 29 -4.63 9.93 0.13
CA ASN A 29 -3.56 10.84 0.54
C ASN A 29 -3.06 10.53 1.97
N GLN A 30 -3.94 10.16 2.90
CA GLN A 30 -3.50 9.77 4.25
C GLN A 30 -2.69 8.47 4.24
N ALA A 31 -3.05 7.52 3.38
CA ALA A 31 -2.31 6.27 3.27
C ALA A 31 -0.95 6.48 2.58
N GLU A 32 -0.89 7.32 1.54
CA GLU A 32 0.36 7.78 0.92
C GLU A 32 1.23 8.55 1.92
N ASP A 33 0.65 9.53 2.65
CA ASP A 33 1.35 10.29 3.70
C ASP A 33 1.93 9.36 4.80
N GLU A 34 1.22 8.28 5.14
CA GLU A 34 1.70 7.28 6.11
C GLU A 34 2.84 6.41 5.55
N ILE A 35 2.85 6.14 4.24
CA ILE A 35 3.93 5.42 3.56
C ILE A 35 5.17 6.30 3.46
N GLU A 36 5.03 7.55 2.98
CA GLU A 36 6.13 8.53 2.89
C GLU A 36 6.78 8.77 4.26
N ALA A 37 5.96 8.93 5.31
CA ALA A 37 6.47 9.07 6.67
C ALA A 37 7.19 7.81 7.19
N THR A 38 6.84 6.63 6.68
CA THR A 38 7.51 5.38 7.03
C THR A 38 8.82 5.21 6.26
N GLU A 39 8.85 5.59 4.98
CA GLU A 39 10.03 5.66 4.13
C GLU A 39 11.07 6.60 4.73
N GLU A 40 10.71 7.86 5.04
CA GLU A 40 11.65 8.83 5.65
C GLU A 40 12.29 8.28 6.93
N VAL A 41 11.51 7.61 7.79
CA VAL A 41 12.02 7.04 9.05
C VAL A 41 12.91 5.82 8.80
N ALA A 42 12.67 5.07 7.74
CA ALA A 42 13.50 3.94 7.37
C ALA A 42 14.83 4.41 6.79
N GLU A 43 14.82 5.36 5.87
CA GLU A 43 16.01 6.00 5.29
C GLU A 43 16.86 6.69 6.36
N GLU A 44 16.26 7.47 7.27
CA GLU A 44 17.01 8.13 8.35
C GLU A 44 17.70 7.12 9.29
N GLN A 45 17.13 5.91 9.44
CA GLN A 45 17.81 4.83 10.16
C GLN A 45 18.97 4.24 9.35
N VAL A 46 18.84 4.09 8.03
CA VAL A 46 19.92 3.63 7.15
C VAL A 46 21.07 4.62 7.17
N ASP A 47 20.80 5.91 7.00
CA ASP A 47 21.76 6.99 7.13
C ASP A 47 22.51 6.95 8.47
N LEU A 48 21.79 6.75 9.57
CA LEU A 48 22.42 6.66 10.89
C LEU A 48 23.31 5.41 11.00
N MET A 49 22.90 4.27 10.43
CA MET A 49 23.72 3.06 10.39
C MET A 49 24.97 3.26 9.53
N GLU A 50 24.88 4.02 8.44
CA GLU A 50 26.02 4.38 7.59
C GLU A 50 26.99 5.32 8.33
N GLU A 51 26.47 6.39 8.95
CA GLU A 51 27.25 7.37 9.71
C GLU A 51 27.98 6.72 10.89
N THR A 52 27.32 5.78 11.58
CA THR A 52 27.92 5.03 12.70
C THR A 52 28.88 3.93 12.24
N GLY A 53 28.94 3.66 10.93
CA GLY A 53 29.78 2.62 10.32
C GLY A 53 29.31 1.20 10.60
N GLU A 54 28.03 1.00 10.94
CA GLU A 54 27.41 -0.32 11.08
C GLU A 54 27.20 -0.99 9.71
N ILE A 55 26.99 -0.18 8.66
CA ILE A 55 26.90 -0.60 7.26
C ILE A 55 27.86 0.20 6.38
N THR A 56 28.18 -0.31 5.20
CA THR A 56 28.93 0.44 4.17
C THR A 56 28.00 1.21 3.24
N ASP A 57 28.54 2.22 2.55
CA ASP A 57 27.90 2.95 1.44
C ASP A 57 27.13 2.01 0.48
N ASP A 58 27.81 1.00 -0.11
CA ASP A 58 27.18 0.01 -1.00
C ASP A 58 26.00 -0.78 -0.36
N GLN A 59 25.95 -0.86 0.97
CA GLN A 59 24.87 -1.54 1.70
C GLN A 59 23.73 -0.58 2.04
N ALA A 60 24.03 0.69 2.31
CA ALA A 60 23.05 1.75 2.48
C ALA A 60 22.28 1.94 1.16
N ASP A 61 22.99 2.11 0.04
CA ASP A 61 22.41 2.22 -1.31
C ASP A 61 21.43 1.06 -1.60
N ALA A 62 21.83 -0.17 -1.29
CA ALA A 62 20.98 -1.34 -1.52
C ALA A 62 19.79 -1.42 -0.55
N MET A 63 19.88 -0.83 0.64
CA MET A 63 18.77 -0.75 1.58
C MET A 63 17.78 0.32 1.13
N ASP A 64 18.26 1.50 0.74
CA ASP A 64 17.44 2.60 0.23
C ASP A 64 16.68 2.16 -1.02
N GLU A 65 17.34 1.52 -1.99
CA GLU A 65 16.68 0.95 -3.18
C GLU A 65 15.55 -0.04 -2.82
N ASN A 66 15.68 -0.80 -1.73
CA ASN A 66 14.63 -1.71 -1.28
C ASN A 66 13.50 -0.97 -0.55
N ILE A 67 13.82 0.08 0.21
CA ILE A 67 12.83 0.90 0.91
C ILE A 67 11.96 1.63 -0.13
N GLU A 68 12.58 2.31 -1.09
CA GLU A 68 11.89 2.97 -2.21
C GLU A 68 10.98 1.96 -2.94
N ALA A 69 11.50 0.78 -3.28
CA ALA A 69 10.72 -0.24 -4.00
C ALA A 69 9.54 -0.80 -3.18
N GLU A 70 9.65 -0.86 -1.84
CA GLU A 70 8.55 -1.24 -0.96
C GLU A 70 7.50 -0.14 -0.84
N ALA A 71 7.92 1.13 -0.76
CA ALA A 71 7.04 2.30 -0.74
C ALA A 71 6.25 2.40 -2.06
N ASP A 72 6.93 2.37 -3.21
CA ASP A 72 6.33 2.35 -4.54
C ASP A 72 5.28 1.23 -4.69
N ALA A 73 5.61 0.02 -4.23
CA ALA A 73 4.69 -1.11 -4.32
C ALA A 73 3.47 -0.97 -3.40
N ALA A 74 3.62 -0.28 -2.27
CA ALA A 74 2.52 0.01 -1.36
C ALA A 74 1.61 1.11 -1.91
N GLU A 75 2.16 2.16 -2.50
CA GLU A 75 1.42 3.22 -3.19
C GLU A 75 0.64 2.67 -4.39
N GLU A 76 1.29 1.87 -5.25
CA GLU A 76 0.62 1.26 -6.41
C GLU A 76 -0.52 0.31 -5.98
N ALA A 77 -0.38 -0.37 -4.84
CA ALA A 77 -1.45 -1.20 -4.28
C ALA A 77 -2.66 -0.38 -3.78
N ILE A 78 -2.42 0.84 -3.27
CA ILE A 78 -3.49 1.77 -2.86
C ILE A 78 -4.24 2.29 -4.09
N ASP A 79 -3.52 2.71 -5.13
CA ASP A 79 -4.12 3.15 -6.41
C ASP A 79 -4.90 2.01 -7.10
N GLU A 80 -4.32 0.80 -7.16
CA GLU A 80 -5.01 -0.34 -7.78
C GLU A 80 -6.23 -0.80 -6.98
N THR A 81 -6.23 -0.65 -5.65
CA THR A 81 -7.44 -0.93 -4.86
C THR A 81 -8.56 0.08 -5.13
N ASP A 82 -8.26 1.38 -5.36
CA ASP A 82 -9.27 2.36 -5.81
C ASP A 82 -9.82 2.02 -7.22
N ALA A 83 -8.91 1.71 -8.16
CA ALA A 83 -9.26 1.37 -9.53
C ALA A 83 -10.12 0.08 -9.62
N ALA A 84 -9.80 -0.93 -8.81
CA ALA A 84 -10.56 -2.19 -8.74
C ALA A 84 -11.98 -1.99 -8.19
N THR A 85 -12.17 -1.13 -7.17
CA THR A 85 -13.50 -0.79 -6.65
C THR A 85 -14.36 0.00 -7.63
N THR A 86 -13.74 0.83 -8.48
CA THR A 86 -14.45 1.60 -9.50
C THR A 86 -15.01 0.70 -10.62
N THR A 87 -14.33 -0.40 -10.92
CA THR A 87 -14.68 -1.28 -12.06
C THR A 87 -15.79 -2.29 -11.73
N GLU A 88 -15.99 -2.68 -10.46
CA GLU A 88 -17.10 -3.58 -10.07
C GLU A 88 -18.47 -2.89 -9.93
N THR A 89 -18.55 -1.55 -10.11
CA THR A 89 -19.80 -0.79 -9.91
C THR A 89 -20.48 -0.33 -11.23
N MET A 90 -19.97 -0.69 -12.41
CA MET A 90 -20.63 -0.43 -13.71
C MET A 90 -21.28 -1.69 -14.31
#